data_AF-A0A7K4RN22-F1
#
_entry.id   AF-A0A7K4RN22-F1
#
_cell.length_a   1.000
_cell.length_b   1.000
_cell.length_c   1.000
_cell.angle_alpha   90.00
_cell.angle_beta   90.00
_cell.angle_gamma   90.00
#
_symmetry.space_group_name_H-M   'P 1'
#
loop_
_entity.id
_entity.type
_entity.pdbx_description
1 polymer ?
#
loop_
_entity_poly.entity_id
_entity_poly.type
_entity_poly.pdbx_seq_one_letter_code
_entity_poly.pdbx_strand_id
1 'polypeptide(L)'
;RRQSGQNGPQDVKRQRFPSHNSETTVVNQAAPSPEERRRSFPGSVQFCAHFIPDLTGCVLPLQASSFRHPRETTLPVSKDKLSQQVLELFQVCQQRTCDLNRKELCRTELQREIRQIFPQSRLFLVGSSLNGFGTCSSDGDLCLVIKEEPVNTSFFFFNIILQVNQKTEARHVLSVLQKLFSTKLAGYIQRPQLIRAKVPIVKFRDKFSFLFTNSCVEFDLNVNNVVGIRNTFLLRSYAYIENRVRPLVLAIKKWARFHDINDASRGTLNSYSLVLMVLHYLQTLPEPVLPSLQKKYPESFDPTMHLHLVHQIPTTIPPYLSRNGSSLGDLLIGFFKYYATEFDWSHQMISVREAKAIPRPDGTEWRNKFICIE
;
A
#
# COMPACT_ATOMS: atom_id res chain seq x y z
N ARG A 1 63.94 39.26 -10.76
CA ARG A 1 62.81 38.57 -10.09
C ARG A 1 61.62 38.62 -11.05
N ARG A 2 61.28 37.50 -11.69
CA ARG A 2 60.47 37.36 -12.91
C ARG A 2 59.10 36.72 -12.63
N GLN A 3 58.08 37.22 -13.35
CA GLN A 3 56.96 36.54 -14.05
C GLN A 3 55.93 35.74 -13.21
N SER A 4 54.63 36.07 -13.19
CA SER A 4 53.59 36.04 -14.25
C SER A 4 53.23 34.65 -14.76
N GLY A 5 51.96 34.25 -14.59
CA GLY A 5 51.37 33.05 -15.20
C GLY A 5 49.85 33.09 -15.14
N GLN A 6 49.23 33.55 -16.23
CA GLN A 6 47.81 33.39 -16.55
C GLN A 6 47.46 31.91 -16.74
N ASN A 7 46.21 31.53 -16.49
CA ASN A 7 45.48 30.61 -17.37
C ASN A 7 43.97 30.87 -17.27
N GLY A 8 43.34 30.97 -18.44
CA GLY A 8 41.93 31.32 -18.65
C GLY A 8 40.95 30.15 -18.49
N PRO A 9 39.72 30.30 -19.03
CA PRO A 9 38.52 29.59 -18.59
C PRO A 9 38.35 28.22 -19.26
N GLN A 10 37.71 27.28 -18.57
CA GLN A 10 37.22 26.04 -19.18
C GLN A 10 35.70 26.09 -19.32
N ASP A 11 35.27 26.33 -20.56
CA ASP A 11 34.02 25.84 -21.13
C ASP A 11 34.10 24.32 -21.32
N VAL A 12 33.21 23.55 -20.69
CA VAL A 12 32.84 22.21 -21.16
C VAL A 12 31.32 21.99 -21.02
N LYS A 13 30.66 22.26 -22.15
CA LYS A 13 29.60 21.43 -22.79
C LYS A 13 28.49 20.87 -21.89
N ARG A 14 27.40 21.62 -21.79
CA ARG A 14 26.04 21.07 -21.63
C ARG A 14 25.69 20.19 -22.85
N GLN A 15 25.53 18.89 -22.65
CA GLN A 15 24.83 18.04 -23.61
C GLN A 15 23.32 18.06 -23.31
N ARG A 16 22.58 18.75 -24.18
CA ARG A 16 21.14 18.56 -24.39
C ARG A 16 20.98 17.49 -25.48
N PHE A 17 20.14 16.50 -25.25
CA PHE A 17 19.64 15.60 -26.29
C PHE A 17 18.16 15.91 -26.61
N PRO A 18 17.72 15.68 -27.86
CA PRO A 18 16.76 16.56 -28.52
C PRO A 18 15.30 16.09 -28.44
N SER A 19 14.42 17.08 -28.48
CA SER A 19 12.99 17.01 -28.75
C SER A 19 12.72 16.74 -30.23
N HIS A 20 11.84 15.80 -30.55
CA HIS A 20 11.22 15.68 -31.87
C HIS A 20 9.80 16.24 -31.81
N ASN A 21 9.55 17.32 -32.56
CA ASN A 21 8.22 17.70 -33.02
C ASN A 21 8.26 17.91 -34.53
N SER A 22 7.42 17.13 -35.20
CA SER A 22 6.61 17.41 -36.40
C SER A 22 6.96 18.58 -37.31
N GLU A 23 7.04 18.30 -38.63
CA GLU A 23 6.52 19.20 -39.65
C GLU A 23 5.66 18.46 -40.68
N THR A 24 4.70 19.24 -41.18
CA THR A 24 3.46 18.89 -41.85
C THR A 24 3.63 19.10 -43.36
N THR A 25 2.93 18.33 -44.20
CA THR A 25 2.60 18.79 -45.55
C THR A 25 1.20 18.36 -45.92
N VAL A 26 0.37 19.35 -46.26
CA VAL A 26 -1.05 19.28 -46.63
C VAL A 26 -1.14 19.25 -48.15
N VAL A 27 -1.92 18.33 -48.72
CA VAL A 27 -2.65 18.55 -49.98
C VAL A 27 -4.02 17.85 -49.90
N ASN A 28 -5.07 18.64 -50.10
CA ASN A 28 -6.47 18.26 -50.20
C ASN A 28 -6.77 17.43 -51.46
N GLN A 29 -7.76 16.52 -51.42
CA GLN A 29 -8.96 16.57 -52.29
C GLN A 29 -9.94 15.39 -52.05
N ALA A 30 -11.19 15.77 -51.78
CA ALA A 30 -12.50 15.23 -52.19
C ALA A 30 -12.81 13.70 -52.22
N ALA A 31 -13.91 13.33 -51.55
CA ALA A 31 -14.67 12.09 -51.70
C ALA A 31 -15.47 12.05 -53.03
N PRO A 32 -16.02 10.89 -53.50
CA PRO A 32 -17.28 10.35 -52.94
C PRO A 32 -17.39 8.79 -52.92
N SER A 33 -18.52 8.31 -52.39
CA SER A 33 -18.98 6.92 -52.17
C SER A 33 -19.12 6.05 -53.46
N PRO A 34 -19.38 4.73 -53.37
CA PRO A 34 -20.78 4.25 -53.24
C PRO A 34 -21.01 2.96 -52.42
N GLU A 35 -22.25 2.81 -51.93
CA GLU A 35 -22.89 1.55 -51.53
C GLU A 35 -23.26 0.71 -52.78
N GLU A 36 -23.15 -0.63 -52.67
CA GLU A 36 -24.26 -1.60 -52.78
C GLU A 36 -23.83 -3.01 -53.26
N ARG A 37 -24.25 -3.99 -52.44
CA ARG A 37 -24.82 -5.31 -52.77
C ARG A 37 -23.97 -6.51 -53.20
N ARG A 38 -24.04 -7.49 -52.28
CA ARG A 38 -24.49 -8.89 -52.43
C ARG A 38 -23.66 -9.82 -53.34
N ARG A 39 -23.02 -10.82 -52.72
CA ARG A 39 -23.20 -12.24 -53.09
C ARG A 39 -23.19 -13.14 -51.85
N SER A 40 -24.05 -14.15 -51.91
CA SER A 40 -24.44 -15.08 -50.85
C SER A 40 -23.83 -16.48 -51.08
N PHE A 41 -24.07 -17.37 -50.10
CA PHE A 41 -23.96 -18.85 -50.06
C PHE A 41 -22.66 -19.44 -49.46
N PRO A 42 -22.67 -20.71 -48.97
CA PRO A 42 -23.61 -21.39 -48.07
C PRO A 42 -22.90 -22.22 -46.96
N GLY A 43 -23.67 -22.84 -46.07
CA GLY A 43 -23.36 -24.21 -45.61
C GLY A 43 -22.55 -24.39 -44.32
N SER A 44 -23.28 -24.76 -43.28
CA SER A 44 -22.88 -25.38 -42.01
C SER A 44 -21.85 -26.52 -42.10
N VAL A 45 -20.89 -26.55 -41.16
CA VAL A 45 -20.33 -27.79 -40.61
C VAL A 45 -20.14 -27.64 -39.09
N GLN A 46 -20.60 -28.67 -38.37
CA GLN A 46 -20.61 -28.86 -36.91
C GLN A 46 -19.27 -28.62 -36.22
N PHE A 47 -19.32 -28.01 -35.02
CA PHE A 47 -18.29 -28.22 -34.00
C PHE A 47 -18.87 -29.02 -32.82
N CYS A 48 -18.12 -30.06 -32.49
CA CYS A 48 -18.43 -31.13 -31.56
C CYS A 48 -18.58 -30.59 -30.12
N ALA A 49 -19.72 -30.88 -29.49
CA ALA A 49 -19.95 -30.67 -28.08
C ALA A 49 -19.29 -31.81 -27.29
N HIS A 50 -18.14 -31.53 -26.67
CA HIS A 50 -17.61 -32.38 -25.61
C HIS A 50 -17.94 -31.77 -24.25
N PHE A 51 -19.03 -32.30 -23.69
CA PHE A 51 -19.32 -32.52 -22.26
C PHE A 51 -18.39 -31.83 -21.25
N ILE A 52 -18.90 -30.80 -20.60
CA ILE A 52 -18.44 -30.33 -19.29
C ILE A 52 -19.18 -31.19 -18.25
N PRO A 53 -18.49 -31.96 -17.38
CA PRO A 53 -19.18 -32.64 -16.29
C PRO A 53 -19.57 -31.62 -15.22
N ASP A 54 -20.85 -31.69 -14.87
CA ASP A 54 -21.50 -31.09 -13.72
C ASP A 54 -20.73 -31.48 -12.43
N LEU A 55 -20.08 -30.51 -11.79
CA LEU A 55 -19.45 -30.66 -10.47
C LEU A 55 -20.41 -30.13 -9.40
N THR A 56 -21.60 -30.72 -9.34
CA THR A 56 -22.41 -30.78 -8.13
C THR A 56 -21.88 -31.93 -7.25
N GLY A 57 -20.83 -31.65 -6.46
CA GLY A 57 -20.23 -32.66 -5.59
C GLY A 57 -19.14 -32.12 -4.66
N CYS A 58 -19.54 -31.83 -3.42
CA CYS A 58 -18.69 -31.74 -2.22
C CYS A 58 -17.36 -30.97 -2.32
N VAL A 59 -17.44 -29.64 -2.27
CA VAL A 59 -16.43 -28.87 -1.54
C VAL A 59 -17.14 -28.25 -0.35
N LEU A 60 -16.93 -28.82 0.84
CA LEU A 60 -17.21 -28.12 2.08
C LEU A 60 -16.51 -26.75 1.98
N PRO A 61 -17.23 -25.62 2.15
CA PRO A 61 -16.56 -24.34 2.28
C PRO A 61 -15.74 -24.45 3.56
N LEU A 62 -14.43 -24.69 3.42
CA LEU A 62 -13.45 -24.33 4.43
C LEU A 62 -13.79 -22.89 4.77
N GLN A 63 -14.37 -22.68 5.96
CA GLN A 63 -14.88 -21.41 6.42
C GLN A 63 -13.92 -20.33 5.98
N ALA A 64 -14.27 -19.64 4.89
CA ALA A 64 -13.60 -18.43 4.51
C ALA A 64 -13.70 -17.61 5.78
N SER A 65 -12.56 -17.25 6.36
CA SER A 65 -12.51 -16.21 7.37
C SER A 65 -13.01 -14.96 6.67
N SER A 66 -14.33 -14.81 6.58
CA SER A 66 -14.96 -13.63 6.04
C SER A 66 -14.50 -12.56 6.99
N PHE A 67 -13.63 -11.68 6.49
CA PHE A 67 -13.29 -10.48 7.22
C PHE A 67 -14.63 -9.79 7.42
N ARG A 68 -15.21 -9.88 8.62
CA ARG A 68 -16.40 -9.11 8.96
C ARG A 68 -16.05 -7.67 8.64
N HIS A 69 -16.74 -7.09 7.67
CA HIS A 69 -16.55 -5.69 7.34
C HIS A 69 -16.79 -4.91 8.64
N PRO A 70 -15.82 -4.06 9.07
CA PRO A 70 -16.09 -3.11 10.14
C PRO A 70 -17.38 -2.38 9.77
N ARG A 71 -18.23 -2.15 10.77
CA ARG A 71 -19.55 -1.49 10.65
C ARG A 71 -19.51 -0.42 9.56
N GLU A 72 -20.49 -0.43 8.65
CA GLU A 72 -20.62 0.61 7.63
C GLU A 72 -20.58 1.98 8.31
N THR A 73 -19.46 2.69 8.11
CA THR A 73 -19.28 4.04 8.62
C THR A 73 -20.02 4.95 7.66
N THR A 74 -21.09 5.60 8.12
CA THR A 74 -21.80 6.60 7.34
C THR A 74 -20.83 7.69 6.91
N LEU A 75 -20.83 8.04 5.63
CA LEU A 75 -20.00 9.14 5.14
C LEU A 75 -20.36 10.44 5.85
N PRO A 76 -19.39 11.34 6.12
CA PRO A 76 -19.68 12.60 6.74
C PRO A 76 -20.58 13.45 5.83
N VAL A 77 -21.48 14.23 6.43
CA VAL A 77 -22.35 15.16 5.70
C VAL A 77 -21.49 16.31 5.18
N SER A 78 -21.53 16.55 3.86
CA SER A 78 -20.84 17.69 3.26
C SER A 78 -21.56 18.99 3.61
N LYS A 79 -20.81 19.97 4.12
CA LYS A 79 -21.32 21.32 4.44
C LYS A 79 -20.79 22.40 3.50
N ASP A 80 -19.78 22.08 2.70
CA ASP A 80 -19.05 23.03 1.87
C ASP A 80 -18.52 22.36 0.59
N LYS A 81 -18.14 23.18 -0.39
CA LYS A 81 -17.69 22.72 -1.71
C LYS A 81 -16.43 21.85 -1.62
N LEU A 82 -15.47 22.19 -0.76
CA LEU A 82 -14.23 21.44 -0.64
C LEU A 82 -14.48 20.06 -0.01
N SER A 83 -15.29 19.99 1.04
CA SER A 83 -15.75 18.74 1.64
C SER A 83 -16.45 17.84 0.61
N GLN A 84 -17.28 18.42 -0.25
CA GLN A 84 -17.97 17.67 -1.31
C GLN A 84 -16.95 17.07 -2.30
N GLN A 85 -16.00 17.86 -2.79
CA GLN A 85 -14.99 17.39 -3.73
C GLN A 85 -14.08 16.30 -3.12
N VAL A 86 -13.75 16.42 -1.83
CA VAL A 86 -13.01 15.37 -1.09
C VAL A 86 -13.81 14.07 -1.05
N LEU A 87 -15.12 14.14 -0.82
CA LEU A 87 -15.99 12.96 -0.80
C LEU A 87 -16.19 12.34 -2.18
N GLU A 88 -16.37 13.15 -3.21
CA GLU A 88 -16.45 12.69 -4.61
C GLU A 88 -15.16 11.96 -5.01
N LEU A 89 -14.00 12.55 -4.71
CA LEU A 89 -12.70 11.92 -4.94
C LEU A 89 -12.58 10.59 -4.19
N PHE A 90 -13.02 10.56 -2.93
CA PHE A 90 -13.01 9.36 -2.09
C PHE A 90 -13.89 8.26 -2.69
N GLN A 91 -15.13 8.57 -3.09
CA GLN A 91 -16.07 7.60 -3.67
C GLN A 91 -15.54 6.96 -4.95
N VAL A 92 -14.92 7.77 -5.83
CA VAL A 92 -14.35 7.29 -7.10
C VAL A 92 -13.08 6.47 -6.89
N CYS A 93 -12.24 6.84 -5.92
CA CYS A 93 -10.91 6.27 -5.77
C CYS A 93 -10.78 5.18 -4.71
N GLN A 94 -11.71 5.04 -3.78
CA GLN A 94 -11.62 4.03 -2.72
C GLN A 94 -11.51 2.63 -3.29
N GLN A 95 -10.75 1.76 -2.61
CA GLN A 95 -10.68 0.35 -2.98
C GLN A 95 -12.07 -0.29 -2.90
N ARG A 96 -12.52 -0.92 -3.98
CA ARG A 96 -13.81 -1.61 -4.03
C ARG A 96 -13.67 -3.05 -3.56
N THR A 97 -14.79 -3.68 -3.24
CA THR A 97 -14.84 -5.09 -2.84
C THR A 97 -14.26 -6.02 -3.91
N CYS A 98 -14.53 -5.74 -5.20
CA CYS A 98 -13.96 -6.53 -6.29
C CYS A 98 -12.43 -6.40 -6.39
N ASP A 99 -11.87 -5.22 -6.11
CA ASP A 99 -10.43 -4.99 -6.10
C ASP A 99 -9.77 -5.81 -4.96
N LEU A 100 -10.38 -5.80 -3.77
CA LEU A 100 -9.91 -6.59 -2.62
C LEU A 100 -10.05 -8.10 -2.86
N ASN A 101 -11.18 -8.56 -3.40
CA ASN A 101 -11.41 -9.99 -3.67
C ASN A 101 -10.37 -10.58 -4.62
N ARG A 102 -9.94 -9.81 -5.63
CA ARG A 102 -8.84 -10.23 -6.52
C ARG A 102 -7.52 -10.37 -5.78
N LYS A 103 -7.20 -9.42 -4.90
CA LYS A 103 -6.00 -9.49 -4.07
C LYS A 103 -6.01 -10.70 -3.14
N GLU A 104 -7.16 -11.00 -2.56
CA GLU A 104 -7.35 -12.14 -1.68
C GLU A 104 -7.29 -13.48 -2.41
N LEU A 105 -7.80 -13.54 -3.64
CA LEU A 105 -7.65 -14.71 -4.51
C LEU A 105 -6.18 -14.98 -4.82
N CYS A 106 -5.43 -13.94 -5.24
CA CYS A 106 -3.99 -14.05 -5.48
C CYS A 106 -3.25 -14.52 -4.22
N ARG A 107 -3.55 -13.93 -3.04
CA ARG A 107 -2.97 -14.36 -1.76
C ARG A 107 -3.27 -15.84 -1.47
N THR A 108 -4.49 -16.30 -1.74
CA THR A 108 -4.90 -17.69 -1.47
C THR A 108 -4.18 -18.68 -2.39
N GLU A 109 -4.07 -18.37 -3.67
CA GLU A 109 -3.33 -19.20 -4.62
C GLU A 109 -1.84 -19.26 -4.29
N LEU A 110 -1.22 -18.11 -4.02
CA LEU A 110 0.18 -18.06 -3.58
C LEU A 110 0.41 -18.81 -2.27
N GLN A 111 -0.50 -18.72 -1.31
CA GLN A 111 -0.43 -19.48 -0.06
C GLN A 111 -0.38 -20.99 -0.32
N ARG A 112 -1.18 -21.49 -1.26
CA ARG A 112 -1.22 -22.92 -1.62
C ARG A 112 0.10 -23.38 -2.21
N GLU A 113 0.66 -22.61 -3.15
CA GLU A 113 1.93 -22.93 -3.81
C GLU A 113 3.12 -22.84 -2.85
N ILE A 114 3.17 -21.79 -2.04
CA ILE A 114 4.26 -21.57 -1.08
C ILE A 114 4.28 -22.67 -0.01
N ARG A 115 3.11 -23.20 0.39
CA ARG A 115 3.04 -24.33 1.35
C ARG A 115 3.67 -25.62 0.83
N GLN A 116 3.80 -25.80 -0.48
CA GLN A 116 4.51 -26.97 -1.02
C GLN A 116 6.01 -26.95 -0.70
N ILE A 117 6.57 -25.76 -0.46
CA ILE A 117 7.99 -25.56 -0.11
C ILE A 117 8.14 -25.32 1.40
N PHE A 118 7.24 -24.53 1.98
CA PHE A 118 7.23 -24.17 3.39
C PHE A 118 5.90 -24.56 4.03
N PRO A 119 5.70 -25.83 4.44
CA PRO A 119 4.40 -26.35 4.89
C PRO A 119 3.76 -25.60 6.05
N GLN A 120 4.59 -25.11 6.99
CA GLN A 120 4.14 -24.38 8.18
C GLN A 120 4.00 -22.86 7.95
N SER A 121 4.14 -22.40 6.72
CA SER A 121 4.08 -20.97 6.40
C SER A 121 2.66 -20.42 6.30
N ARG A 122 2.53 -19.10 6.53
CA ARG A 122 1.28 -18.36 6.39
C ARG A 122 1.52 -17.00 5.75
N LEU A 123 0.77 -16.69 4.70
CA LEU A 123 0.82 -15.51 3.87
C LEU A 123 -0.36 -14.62 4.22
N PHE A 124 -0.04 -13.41 4.67
CA PHE A 124 -1.00 -12.39 5.06
C PHE A 124 -1.03 -11.29 4.00
N LEU A 125 -2.22 -10.87 3.61
CA LEU A 125 -2.40 -9.59 2.93
C LEU A 125 -2.28 -8.48 3.99
N VAL A 126 -1.52 -7.43 3.70
CA VAL A 126 -1.22 -6.35 4.65
C VAL A 126 -1.31 -4.99 3.95
N GLY A 127 -0.91 -3.94 4.66
CA GLY A 127 -0.75 -2.60 4.08
C GLY A 127 -2.07 -2.01 3.61
N SER A 128 -2.01 -1.27 2.51
CA SER A 128 -3.15 -0.48 2.00
C SER A 128 -4.38 -1.33 1.65
N SER A 129 -4.15 -2.60 1.34
CA SER A 129 -5.21 -3.53 0.96
C SER A 129 -6.16 -3.85 2.12
N LEU A 130 -5.64 -3.92 3.36
CA LEU A 130 -6.44 -4.25 4.55
C LEU A 130 -6.50 -3.13 5.59
N ASN A 131 -5.63 -2.12 5.56
CA ASN A 131 -5.61 -1.08 6.59
C ASN A 131 -6.76 -0.04 6.50
N GLY A 132 -7.63 -0.14 5.50
CA GLY A 132 -8.77 0.77 5.30
C GLY A 132 -8.48 2.02 4.46
N PHE A 133 -7.22 2.24 4.06
CA PHE A 133 -6.75 3.40 3.29
C PHE A 133 -6.31 3.05 1.85
N GLY A 134 -6.78 1.91 1.34
CA GLY A 134 -6.54 1.44 -0.02
C GLY A 134 -7.36 2.21 -1.06
N THR A 135 -6.79 2.34 -2.25
CA THR A 135 -7.44 2.85 -3.46
C THR A 135 -7.60 1.75 -4.50
N CYS A 136 -8.42 1.99 -5.52
CA CYS A 136 -8.55 1.11 -6.70
C CYS A 136 -7.24 0.92 -7.50
N SER A 137 -6.22 1.75 -7.23
CA SER A 137 -4.88 1.74 -7.85
C SER A 137 -3.78 1.41 -6.85
N SER A 138 -4.14 0.88 -5.68
CA SER A 138 -3.16 0.47 -4.67
C SER A 138 -2.65 -0.93 -4.95
N ASP A 139 -1.35 -1.12 -4.75
CA ASP A 139 -0.68 -2.41 -4.84
C ASP A 139 -1.17 -3.36 -3.72
N GLY A 140 -0.83 -4.64 -3.86
CA GLY A 140 -1.05 -5.65 -2.83
C GLY A 140 0.22 -5.90 -2.01
N ASP A 141 0.18 -5.63 -0.72
CA ASP A 141 1.30 -5.95 0.16
C ASP A 141 1.10 -7.34 0.78
N LEU A 142 2.10 -8.21 0.70
CA LEU A 142 2.07 -9.56 1.24
C LEU A 142 3.18 -9.75 2.28
N CYS A 143 2.85 -10.40 3.40
CA CYS A 143 3.80 -10.81 4.42
C CYS A 143 3.75 -12.33 4.58
N LEU A 144 4.81 -13.02 4.18
CA LEU A 144 4.99 -14.44 4.45
C LEU A 144 5.59 -14.63 5.84
N VAL A 145 4.89 -15.34 6.71
CA VAL A 145 5.38 -15.74 8.03
C VAL A 145 5.78 -17.20 7.98
N ILE A 146 7.04 -17.47 8.29
CA ILE A 146 7.58 -18.83 8.46
C ILE A 146 7.97 -18.93 9.93
N LYS A 147 7.42 -19.91 10.65
CA LYS A 147 7.82 -20.16 12.03
C LYS A 147 9.23 -20.74 12.05
N GLU A 148 10.12 -20.11 12.79
CA GLU A 148 11.35 -20.75 13.26
C GLU A 148 11.02 -21.49 14.56
N GLU A 149 11.50 -22.73 14.73
CA GLU A 149 11.43 -23.39 16.03
C GLU A 149 12.40 -22.68 17.00
N PRO A 150 11.95 -22.30 18.22
CA PRO A 150 12.79 -21.55 19.13
C PRO A 150 13.89 -22.45 19.72
N VAL A 151 15.14 -22.11 19.44
CA VAL A 151 16.30 -22.61 20.20
C VAL A 151 16.48 -21.70 21.42
N ASN A 152 16.32 -22.26 22.62
CA ASN A 152 16.41 -21.55 23.90
C ASN A 152 17.77 -20.84 24.08
N THR A 153 17.87 -19.55 23.79
CA THR A 153 19.02 -18.73 24.20
C THR A 153 18.64 -17.29 24.52
N SER A 154 19.38 -16.70 25.48
CA SER A 154 19.11 -15.44 26.18
C SER A 154 18.66 -14.23 25.33
N PHE A 155 17.58 -13.60 25.77
CA PHE A 155 16.70 -12.65 25.05
C PHE A 155 17.36 -11.41 24.41
N PHE A 156 18.49 -10.93 24.91
CA PHE A 156 19.07 -9.65 24.44
C PHE A 156 20.12 -9.84 23.32
N PHE A 157 21.05 -10.77 23.49
CA PHE A 157 22.02 -11.15 22.45
C PHE A 157 21.35 -11.95 21.31
N PHE A 158 20.26 -12.67 21.60
CA PHE A 158 19.46 -13.40 20.61
C PHE A 158 18.82 -12.45 19.58
N ASN A 159 18.39 -11.25 19.96
CA ASN A 159 17.72 -10.31 19.03
C ASN A 159 18.64 -9.74 17.93
N ILE A 160 19.91 -9.46 18.23
CA ILE A 160 20.86 -8.90 17.24
C ILE A 160 21.34 -10.00 16.27
N ILE A 161 21.68 -11.18 16.79
CA ILE A 161 22.10 -12.34 15.98
C ILE A 161 20.92 -12.85 15.14
N LEU A 162 19.69 -12.88 15.70
CA LEU A 162 18.48 -13.16 14.92
C LEU A 162 18.22 -12.11 13.86
N GLN A 163 18.38 -10.80 14.08
CA GLN A 163 18.09 -9.83 13.02
C GLN A 163 19.00 -9.99 11.79
N VAL A 164 20.28 -10.34 12.00
CA VAL A 164 21.23 -10.62 10.90
C VAL A 164 20.94 -11.97 10.25
N ASN A 165 20.58 -12.99 11.05
CA ASN A 165 20.17 -14.30 10.56
C ASN A 165 18.85 -14.21 9.77
N GLN A 166 17.81 -13.60 10.35
CA GLN A 166 16.50 -13.34 9.73
C GLN A 166 16.57 -12.52 8.45
N LYS A 167 17.45 -11.50 8.34
CA LYS A 167 17.59 -10.77 7.06
C LYS A 167 18.22 -11.63 5.98
N THR A 168 19.16 -12.51 6.35
CA THR A 168 19.86 -13.40 5.41
C THR A 168 18.94 -14.56 5.02
N GLU A 169 18.25 -15.16 5.98
CA GLU A 169 17.18 -16.15 5.81
C GLU A 169 16.02 -15.59 5.00
N ALA A 170 15.49 -14.40 5.33
CA ALA A 170 14.43 -13.75 4.56
C ALA A 170 14.86 -13.53 3.11
N ARG A 171 16.10 -13.10 2.86
CA ARG A 171 16.62 -12.96 1.49
C ARG A 171 16.75 -14.30 0.78
N HIS A 172 17.19 -15.34 1.47
CA HIS A 172 17.27 -16.68 0.92
C HIS A 172 15.89 -17.19 0.52
N VAL A 173 14.92 -17.13 1.45
CA VAL A 173 13.52 -17.48 1.20
C VAL A 173 12.96 -16.67 0.03
N LEU A 174 13.16 -15.35 0.00
CA LEU A 174 12.72 -14.49 -1.10
C LEU A 174 13.37 -14.88 -2.44
N SER A 175 14.64 -15.30 -2.44
CA SER A 175 15.31 -15.80 -3.64
C SER A 175 14.71 -17.12 -4.13
N VAL A 176 14.34 -18.02 -3.21
CA VAL A 176 13.63 -19.28 -3.53
C VAL A 176 12.25 -18.96 -4.13
N LEU A 177 11.51 -18.03 -3.53
CA LEU A 177 10.21 -17.59 -4.02
C LEU A 177 10.31 -16.92 -5.39
N GLN A 178 11.30 -16.06 -5.62
CA GLN A 178 11.55 -15.46 -6.93
C GLN A 178 11.78 -16.53 -8.00
N LYS A 179 12.56 -17.58 -7.68
CA LYS A 179 12.79 -18.71 -8.59
C LYS A 179 11.51 -19.50 -8.84
N LEU A 180 10.71 -19.77 -7.81
CA LEU A 180 9.38 -20.40 -7.94
C LEU A 180 8.47 -19.58 -8.89
N PHE A 181 8.43 -18.27 -8.69
CA PHE A 181 7.61 -17.35 -9.48
C PHE A 181 8.06 -17.28 -10.94
N SER A 182 9.35 -17.35 -11.18
CA SER A 182 9.95 -17.31 -12.52
C SER A 182 9.84 -18.63 -13.28
N THR A 183 9.54 -19.73 -12.58
CA THR A 183 9.50 -21.09 -13.16
C THR A 183 8.09 -21.65 -13.13
N LYS A 184 7.70 -22.29 -12.03
CA LYS A 184 6.41 -22.99 -11.91
C LYS A 184 5.21 -22.06 -12.06
N LEU A 185 5.32 -20.81 -11.56
CA LEU A 185 4.18 -19.88 -11.54
C LEU A 185 4.23 -18.82 -12.66
N ALA A 186 5.16 -18.95 -13.61
CA ALA A 186 5.33 -18.00 -14.72
C ALA A 186 4.08 -17.87 -15.63
N GLY A 187 3.17 -18.86 -15.56
CA GLY A 187 1.90 -18.82 -16.29
C GLY A 187 0.97 -17.68 -15.85
N TYR A 188 1.01 -17.29 -14.57
CA TYR A 188 0.13 -16.25 -14.02
C TYR A 188 0.87 -15.17 -13.21
N ILE A 189 2.16 -15.33 -12.90
CA ILE A 189 3.01 -14.30 -12.28
C ILE A 189 3.93 -13.69 -13.33
N GLN A 190 3.99 -12.36 -13.39
CA GLN A 190 4.85 -11.61 -14.29
C GLN A 190 5.94 -10.83 -13.54
N ARG A 191 7.13 -10.80 -14.15
CA ARG A 191 8.27 -9.96 -13.77
C ARG A 191 8.63 -10.03 -12.27
N PRO A 192 8.80 -11.22 -11.68
CA PRO A 192 9.24 -11.33 -10.29
C PRO A 192 10.67 -10.77 -10.11
N GLN A 193 10.80 -9.74 -9.29
CA GLN A 193 12.06 -9.03 -9.04
C GLN A 193 12.35 -8.97 -7.55
N LEU A 194 13.53 -9.46 -7.15
CA LEU A 194 14.05 -9.28 -5.80
C LEU A 194 14.61 -7.86 -5.64
N ILE A 195 14.01 -7.06 -4.75
CA ILE A 195 14.43 -5.69 -4.45
C ILE A 195 15.18 -5.68 -3.12
N ARG A 196 16.42 -5.16 -3.14
CA ARG A 196 17.28 -5.05 -1.96
C ARG A 196 17.03 -3.70 -1.29
N ALA A 197 16.30 -3.70 -0.17
CA ALA A 197 16.04 -2.53 0.67
C ALA A 197 16.21 -2.87 2.16
N LYS A 198 15.87 -1.93 3.06
CA LYS A 198 15.87 -2.15 4.53
C LYS A 198 15.04 -3.39 4.90
N VAL A 199 13.86 -3.52 4.27
CA VAL A 199 13.05 -4.74 4.24
C VAL A 199 13.14 -5.29 2.81
N PRO A 200 13.81 -6.44 2.58
CA PRO A 200 13.89 -7.03 1.25
C PRO A 200 12.50 -7.53 0.82
N ILE A 201 12.18 -7.37 -0.47
CA ILE A 201 10.89 -7.78 -1.03
C ILE A 201 11.06 -8.47 -2.39
N VAL A 202 10.13 -9.36 -2.74
CA VAL A 202 9.92 -9.80 -4.12
C VAL A 202 8.72 -9.06 -4.67
N LYS A 203 8.96 -8.26 -5.70
CA LYS A 203 7.95 -7.49 -6.42
C LYS A 203 7.52 -8.24 -7.66
N PHE A 204 6.22 -8.36 -7.92
CA PHE A 204 5.69 -9.08 -9.08
C PHE A 204 4.31 -8.56 -9.49
N ARG A 205 3.79 -9.03 -10.63
CA ARG A 205 2.44 -8.69 -11.11
C ARG A 205 1.59 -9.94 -11.30
N ASP A 206 0.35 -9.89 -10.84
CA ASP A 206 -0.63 -10.93 -11.12
C ASP A 206 -1.25 -10.73 -12.50
N LYS A 207 -0.97 -11.64 -13.42
CA LYS A 207 -1.48 -11.62 -14.80
C LYS A 207 -2.98 -11.92 -14.86
N PHE A 208 -3.50 -12.69 -13.91
CA PHE A 208 -4.91 -13.11 -13.94
C PHE A 208 -5.83 -11.89 -13.83
N SER A 209 -5.47 -10.93 -12.97
CA SER A 209 -6.20 -9.65 -12.83
C SER A 209 -6.36 -8.85 -14.14
N PHE A 210 -5.41 -8.96 -15.08
CA PHE A 210 -5.48 -8.29 -16.38
C PHE A 210 -6.66 -8.78 -17.23
N LEU A 211 -6.94 -10.08 -17.22
CA LEU A 211 -8.00 -10.69 -18.03
C LEU A 211 -9.41 -10.16 -17.69
N PHE A 212 -9.58 -9.62 -16.48
CA PHE A 212 -10.88 -9.12 -15.99
C PHE A 212 -10.98 -7.61 -15.88
N THR A 213 -9.87 -6.86 -16.00
CA THR A 213 -9.87 -5.40 -15.76
C THR A 213 -9.01 -4.59 -16.70
N ASN A 214 -8.28 -5.24 -17.62
CA ASN A 214 -7.23 -4.60 -18.41
C ASN A 214 -6.15 -3.91 -17.54
N SER A 215 -5.98 -4.35 -16.27
CA SER A 215 -4.94 -3.86 -15.37
C SER A 215 -4.37 -5.01 -14.55
N CYS A 216 -3.04 -5.07 -14.42
CA CYS A 216 -2.37 -6.01 -13.54
C CYS A 216 -2.24 -5.40 -12.15
N VAL A 217 -2.62 -6.14 -11.11
CA VAL A 217 -2.30 -5.78 -9.73
C VAL A 217 -0.84 -6.11 -9.45
N GLU A 218 -0.09 -5.13 -8.98
CA GLU A 218 1.29 -5.28 -8.54
C GLU A 218 1.31 -5.70 -7.06
N PHE A 219 2.25 -6.58 -6.70
CA PHE A 219 2.40 -7.11 -5.36
C PHE A 219 3.83 -7.01 -4.86
N ASP A 220 3.96 -6.65 -3.59
CA ASP A 220 5.21 -6.61 -2.84
C ASP A 220 5.17 -7.67 -1.73
N LEU A 221 5.96 -8.73 -1.85
CA LEU A 221 6.04 -9.81 -0.86
C LEU A 221 7.30 -9.68 -0.01
N ASN A 222 7.13 -9.55 1.30
CA ASN A 222 8.21 -9.63 2.29
C ASN A 222 8.09 -10.94 3.12
N VAL A 223 9.15 -11.26 3.85
CA VAL A 223 9.20 -12.42 4.76
C VAL A 223 9.42 -11.93 6.19
N ASN A 224 8.64 -12.46 7.12
CA ASN A 224 8.71 -12.25 8.57
C ASN A 224 8.65 -10.77 9.03
N ASN A 225 8.12 -9.84 8.22
CA ASN A 225 7.83 -8.48 8.66
C ASN A 225 6.53 -8.40 9.46
N VAL A 226 6.53 -9.06 10.62
CA VAL A 226 5.36 -9.23 11.50
C VAL A 226 4.79 -7.89 11.98
N VAL A 227 5.64 -6.88 12.16
CA VAL A 227 5.23 -5.52 12.53
C VAL A 227 4.27 -4.93 11.50
N GLY A 228 4.49 -5.20 10.20
CA GLY A 228 3.60 -4.76 9.13
C GLY A 228 2.18 -5.33 9.26
N ILE A 229 2.04 -6.57 9.73
CA ILE A 229 0.74 -7.19 10.01
C ILE A 229 0.05 -6.45 11.15
N ARG A 230 0.74 -6.22 12.28
CA ARG A 230 0.18 -5.51 13.44
C ARG A 230 -0.27 -4.09 13.09
N ASN A 231 0.60 -3.34 12.43
CA ASN A 231 0.31 -1.95 12.07
C ASN A 231 -0.85 -1.86 11.08
N THR A 232 -1.00 -2.83 10.17
CA THR A 232 -2.15 -2.90 9.25
C THR A 232 -3.48 -2.89 10.01
N PHE A 233 -3.61 -3.68 11.08
CA PHE A 233 -4.86 -3.75 11.84
C PHE A 233 -5.02 -2.61 12.84
N LEU A 234 -3.93 -2.04 13.36
CA LEU A 234 -3.97 -0.76 14.10
C LEU A 234 -4.54 0.36 13.23
N LEU A 235 -3.98 0.53 12.03
CA LEU A 235 -4.44 1.50 11.03
C LEU A 235 -5.89 1.22 10.61
N ARG A 236 -6.28 -0.06 10.47
CA ARG A 236 -7.67 -0.44 10.18
C ARG A 236 -8.61 0.01 11.29
N SER A 237 -8.24 -0.16 12.56
CA SER A 237 -9.06 0.35 13.67
C SER A 237 -9.22 1.88 13.57
N TYR A 238 -8.14 2.61 13.29
CA TYR A 238 -8.22 4.06 13.05
C TYR A 238 -9.07 4.45 11.83
N ALA A 239 -9.02 3.69 10.75
CA ALA A 239 -9.75 3.99 9.53
C ALA A 239 -11.28 3.95 9.73
N TYR A 240 -11.77 3.10 10.62
CA TYR A 240 -13.21 2.87 10.79
C TYR A 240 -13.78 3.41 12.11
N ILE A 241 -12.94 4.00 12.97
CA ILE A 241 -13.41 4.54 14.25
C ILE A 241 -14.16 5.87 14.10
N GLU A 242 -13.84 6.64 13.06
CA GLU A 242 -14.39 7.96 12.77
C GLU A 242 -14.46 8.17 11.25
N ASN A 243 -15.56 8.75 10.76
CA ASN A 243 -15.92 8.70 9.34
C ASN A 243 -15.19 9.71 8.43
N ARG A 244 -14.55 10.75 8.98
CA ARG A 244 -13.75 11.74 8.24
C ARG A 244 -12.34 11.25 7.94
N VAL A 245 -11.84 10.26 8.69
CA VAL A 245 -10.46 9.76 8.59
C VAL A 245 -10.14 9.22 7.19
N ARG A 246 -10.97 8.30 6.67
CA ARG A 246 -10.70 7.65 5.37
C ARG A 246 -10.74 8.63 4.19
N PRO A 247 -11.76 9.49 4.03
CA PRO A 247 -11.76 10.51 2.98
C PRO A 247 -10.54 11.45 3.07
N LEU A 248 -10.21 11.93 4.28
CA LEU A 248 -9.10 12.85 4.49
C LEU A 248 -7.75 12.22 4.11
N VAL A 249 -7.48 11.00 4.60
CA VAL A 249 -6.26 10.25 4.25
C VAL A 249 -6.16 10.01 2.75
N LEU A 250 -7.26 9.65 2.08
CA LEU A 250 -7.25 9.42 0.64
C LEU A 250 -6.92 10.71 -0.13
N ALA A 251 -7.57 11.82 0.22
CA ALA A 251 -7.31 13.11 -0.42
C ALA A 251 -5.84 13.52 -0.29
N ILE A 252 -5.27 13.40 0.91
CA ILE A 252 -3.86 13.72 1.17
C ILE A 252 -2.92 12.77 0.42
N LYS A 253 -3.22 11.46 0.36
CA LYS A 253 -2.44 10.51 -0.46
C LYS A 253 -2.45 10.86 -1.94
N LYS A 254 -3.59 11.30 -2.48
CA LYS A 254 -3.73 11.72 -3.88
C LYS A 254 -2.99 13.02 -4.15
N TRP A 255 -3.12 14.00 -3.26
CA TRP A 255 -2.34 15.25 -3.31
C TRP A 255 -0.83 14.96 -3.30
N ALA A 256 -0.34 14.18 -2.35
CA ALA A 256 1.08 13.89 -2.23
C ALA A 256 1.62 13.13 -3.45
N ARG A 257 0.82 12.22 -4.02
CA ARG A 257 1.17 11.53 -5.27
C ARG A 257 1.20 12.47 -6.47
N PHE A 258 0.23 13.39 -6.57
CA PHE A 258 0.17 14.39 -7.65
C PHE A 258 1.40 15.31 -7.65
N HIS A 259 1.94 15.61 -6.46
CA HIS A 259 3.15 16.42 -6.30
C HIS A 259 4.46 15.60 -6.24
N ASP A 260 4.44 14.31 -6.58
CA ASP A 260 5.64 13.44 -6.59
C ASP A 260 6.37 13.31 -5.24
N ILE A 261 5.67 13.52 -4.12
CA ILE A 261 6.23 13.43 -2.75
C ILE A 261 5.71 12.22 -1.95
N ASN A 262 5.22 11.19 -2.65
CA ASN A 262 4.71 9.93 -2.09
C ASN A 262 5.40 8.69 -2.70
N ASP A 263 6.73 8.66 -2.66
CA ASP A 263 7.56 7.55 -3.14
C ASP A 263 8.91 7.49 -2.38
N ALA A 264 8.99 6.60 -1.38
CA ALA A 264 10.22 6.43 -0.60
C ALA A 264 11.40 5.86 -1.38
N SER A 265 11.16 5.18 -2.51
CA SER A 265 12.25 4.73 -3.38
C SER A 265 12.95 5.91 -4.06
N ARG A 266 12.25 7.05 -4.19
CA ARG A 266 12.76 8.34 -4.69
C ARG A 266 13.19 9.29 -3.57
N GLY A 267 13.27 8.83 -2.33
CA GLY A 267 13.70 9.63 -1.18
C GLY A 267 12.64 10.56 -0.60
N THR A 268 11.36 10.40 -0.97
CA THR A 268 10.25 11.17 -0.40
C THR A 268 9.47 10.35 0.64
N LEU A 269 8.32 10.84 1.11
CA LEU A 269 7.53 10.13 2.12
C LEU A 269 6.93 8.86 1.51
N ASN A 270 6.89 7.76 2.27
CA ASN A 270 6.05 6.63 1.89
C ASN A 270 4.60 6.85 2.34
N SER A 271 3.68 6.07 1.76
CA SER A 271 2.26 6.15 2.09
C SER A 271 1.96 5.83 3.56
N TYR A 272 2.78 5.03 4.25
CA TYR A 272 2.58 4.73 5.67
C TYR A 272 2.90 5.95 6.54
N SER A 273 4.03 6.62 6.30
CA SER A 273 4.42 7.87 6.94
C SER A 273 3.36 8.96 6.77
N LEU A 274 2.82 9.13 5.56
CA LEU A 274 1.72 10.08 5.31
C LEU A 274 0.47 9.76 6.12
N VAL A 275 0.09 8.48 6.24
CA VAL A 275 -1.06 8.09 7.06
C VAL A 275 -0.80 8.43 8.53
N LEU A 276 0.39 8.12 9.06
CA LEU A 276 0.74 8.47 10.45
C LEU A 276 0.70 9.98 10.69
N MET A 277 1.17 10.79 9.73
CA MET A 277 1.06 12.25 9.80
C MET A 277 -0.38 12.74 9.87
N VAL A 278 -1.29 12.13 9.10
CA VAL A 278 -2.73 12.48 9.17
C VAL A 278 -3.32 12.07 10.52
N LEU A 279 -3.04 10.85 10.99
CA LEU A 279 -3.54 10.39 12.29
C LEU A 279 -3.04 11.28 13.43
N HIS A 280 -1.76 11.62 13.42
CA HIS A 280 -1.15 12.54 14.39
C HIS A 280 -1.84 13.90 14.40
N TYR A 281 -2.01 14.52 13.23
CA TYR A 281 -2.70 15.81 13.12
C TYR A 281 -4.10 15.73 13.75
N LEU A 282 -4.88 14.69 13.43
CA LEU A 282 -6.21 14.46 13.99
C LEU A 282 -6.21 14.19 15.50
N GLN A 283 -5.12 13.66 16.05
CA GLN A 283 -4.93 13.41 17.48
C GLN A 283 -4.53 14.67 18.27
N THR A 284 -3.86 15.63 17.63
CA THR A 284 -3.30 16.82 18.29
C THR A 284 -4.14 18.09 18.11
N LEU A 285 -5.31 17.99 17.48
CA LEU A 285 -6.28 19.09 17.43
C LEU A 285 -6.74 19.49 18.85
N PRO A 286 -7.13 20.76 19.09
CA PRO A 286 -7.62 21.21 20.39
C PRO A 286 -8.75 20.34 20.94
N GLU A 287 -9.71 20.01 20.06
CA GLU A 287 -10.66 18.91 20.26
C GLU A 287 -10.22 17.75 19.35
N PRO A 288 -9.68 16.65 19.91
CA PRO A 288 -9.11 15.58 19.11
C PRO A 288 -10.19 14.81 18.35
N VAL A 289 -9.94 14.59 17.05
CA VAL A 289 -10.78 13.72 16.21
C VAL A 289 -10.49 12.26 16.50
N LEU A 290 -9.26 11.94 16.92
CA LEU A 290 -8.82 10.57 17.21
C LEU A 290 -8.14 10.46 18.59
N PRO A 291 -8.34 9.35 19.32
CA PRO A 291 -7.57 9.05 20.52
C PRO A 291 -6.26 8.32 20.19
N SER A 292 -5.42 8.04 21.21
CA SER A 292 -4.45 6.93 21.11
C SER A 292 -5.15 5.60 21.41
N LEU A 293 -5.26 4.72 20.40
CA LEU A 293 -5.86 3.39 20.56
C LEU A 293 -4.98 2.48 21.39
N GLN A 294 -3.66 2.59 21.25
CA GLN A 294 -2.70 1.78 22.00
C GLN A 294 -2.70 2.15 23.49
N LYS A 295 -2.95 3.42 23.85
CA LYS A 295 -3.14 3.81 25.26
C LYS A 295 -4.51 3.43 25.81
N LYS A 296 -5.55 3.56 25.00
CA LYS A 296 -6.93 3.32 25.44
C LYS A 296 -7.26 1.82 25.52
N TYR A 297 -6.64 1.00 24.69
CA TYR A 297 -6.89 -0.44 24.58
C TYR A 297 -5.57 -1.23 24.48
N PRO A 298 -4.68 -1.15 25.50
CA PRO A 298 -3.34 -1.75 25.43
C PRO A 298 -3.38 -3.26 25.15
N GLU A 299 -4.29 -3.98 25.82
CA GLU A 299 -4.51 -5.42 25.63
C GLU A 299 -4.83 -5.80 24.17
N SER A 300 -5.53 -4.92 23.45
CA SER A 300 -5.89 -5.17 22.05
C SER A 300 -4.71 -5.00 21.09
N PHE A 301 -3.70 -4.21 21.47
CA PHE A 301 -2.54 -3.91 20.62
C PHE A 301 -1.23 -4.42 21.24
N ASP A 302 -1.32 -5.43 22.11
CA ASP A 302 -0.18 -6.03 22.77
C ASP A 302 0.77 -6.68 21.73
N PRO A 303 2.09 -6.38 21.76
CA PRO A 303 3.09 -6.98 20.88
C PRO A 303 3.23 -8.49 20.98
N THR A 304 2.80 -9.10 22.08
CA THR A 304 2.80 -10.54 22.35
C THR A 304 1.57 -11.26 21.82
N MET A 305 0.48 -10.52 21.50
CA MET A 305 -0.75 -11.10 20.95
C MET A 305 -0.45 -11.94 19.71
N HIS A 306 -1.00 -13.16 19.65
CA HIS A 306 -0.80 -14.03 18.50
C HIS A 306 -1.33 -13.40 17.19
N LEU A 307 -0.54 -13.49 16.12
CA LEU A 307 -0.82 -12.85 14.83
C LEU A 307 -2.16 -13.27 14.19
N HIS A 308 -2.61 -14.49 14.46
CA HIS A 308 -3.88 -14.96 13.94
C HIS A 308 -5.09 -14.30 14.62
N LEU A 309 -4.94 -13.62 15.76
CA LEU A 309 -6.01 -12.89 16.44
C LEU A 309 -6.03 -11.40 16.10
N VAL A 310 -4.92 -10.85 15.60
CA VAL A 310 -4.76 -9.41 15.32
C VAL A 310 -5.84 -8.88 14.36
N HIS A 311 -6.33 -9.70 13.43
CA HIS A 311 -7.40 -9.30 12.51
C HIS A 311 -8.77 -9.04 13.18
N GLN A 312 -8.96 -9.52 14.41
CA GLN A 312 -10.20 -9.35 15.17
C GLN A 312 -10.24 -8.01 15.91
N ILE A 313 -9.10 -7.36 16.13
CA ILE A 313 -9.00 -6.11 16.91
C ILE A 313 -9.97 -5.03 16.40
N PRO A 314 -10.09 -4.74 15.09
CA PRO A 314 -10.98 -3.68 14.63
C PRO A 314 -12.47 -3.94 14.95
N THR A 315 -12.86 -5.17 15.28
CA THR A 315 -14.23 -5.52 15.67
C THR A 315 -14.50 -5.34 17.16
N THR A 316 -13.46 -5.27 17.99
CA THR A 316 -13.58 -5.12 19.45
C THR A 316 -13.53 -3.65 19.88
N ILE A 317 -12.92 -2.78 19.07
CA ILE A 317 -12.81 -1.35 19.35
C ILE A 317 -14.15 -0.63 19.05
N PRO A 318 -14.78 0.05 20.02
CA PRO A 318 -16.00 0.80 19.77
C PRO A 318 -15.72 2.08 18.97
N PRO A 319 -16.73 2.61 18.25
CA PRO A 319 -16.62 3.91 17.59
C PRO A 319 -16.22 5.03 18.56
N TYR A 320 -15.52 6.04 18.06
CA TYR A 320 -15.11 7.19 18.85
C TYR A 320 -15.96 8.39 18.50
N LEU A 321 -16.67 8.93 19.49
CA LEU A 321 -17.46 10.14 19.33
C LEU A 321 -16.58 11.35 19.68
N SER A 322 -15.98 11.95 18.66
CA SER A 322 -15.24 13.20 18.81
C SER A 322 -16.21 14.38 19.00
N ARG A 323 -15.82 15.34 19.83
CA ARG A 323 -16.50 16.65 19.98
C ARG A 323 -16.13 17.64 18.88
N ASN A 324 -15.12 17.31 18.07
CA ASN A 324 -14.64 18.16 16.99
C ASN A 324 -15.68 18.28 15.88
N GLY A 325 -16.15 19.51 15.64
CA GLY A 325 -17.17 19.82 14.62
C GLY A 325 -16.63 20.25 13.26
N SER A 326 -15.31 20.25 13.03
CA SER A 326 -14.68 20.70 11.77
C SER A 326 -15.10 19.85 10.57
N SER A 327 -15.34 20.50 9.42
CA SER A 327 -15.66 19.81 8.18
C SER A 327 -14.44 19.07 7.58
N LEU A 328 -14.65 18.24 6.56
CA LEU A 328 -13.53 17.63 5.83
C LEU A 328 -12.64 18.68 5.16
N GLY A 329 -13.24 19.73 4.61
CA GLY A 329 -12.53 20.85 4.02
C GLY A 329 -11.68 21.59 5.05
N ASP A 330 -12.24 21.90 6.22
CA ASP A 330 -11.52 22.54 7.32
C ASP A 330 -10.33 21.69 7.78
N LEU A 331 -10.54 20.38 7.95
CA LEU A 331 -9.50 19.45 8.38
C LEU A 331 -8.38 19.33 7.33
N LEU A 332 -8.71 19.34 6.04
CA LEU A 332 -7.73 19.29 4.97
C LEU A 332 -6.87 20.55 4.92
N ILE A 333 -7.49 21.74 5.00
CA ILE A 333 -6.77 23.02 5.07
C ILE A 333 -5.90 23.07 6.32
N GLY A 334 -6.45 22.68 7.47
CA GLY A 334 -5.74 22.66 8.74
C GLY A 334 -4.56 21.68 8.74
N PHE A 335 -4.66 20.52 8.08
CA PHE A 335 -3.54 19.59 7.91
C PHE A 335 -2.37 20.25 7.17
N PHE A 336 -2.65 20.95 6.06
CA PHE A 336 -1.59 21.63 5.30
C PHE A 336 -0.97 22.77 6.10
N LYS A 337 -1.81 23.59 6.76
CA LYS A 337 -1.33 24.67 7.62
C LYS A 337 -0.45 24.12 8.75
N TYR A 338 -0.91 23.09 9.46
CA TYR A 338 -0.20 22.49 10.58
C TYR A 338 1.23 22.09 10.19
N TYR A 339 1.40 21.33 9.12
CA TYR A 339 2.72 20.87 8.70
C TYR A 339 3.56 21.90 7.94
N ALA A 340 2.93 22.93 7.37
CA ALA A 340 3.64 24.02 6.71
C ALA A 340 4.20 25.05 7.71
N THR A 341 3.47 25.33 8.81
CA THR A 341 3.78 26.48 9.68
C THR A 341 3.87 26.18 11.17
N GLU A 342 3.26 25.11 11.67
CA GLU A 342 3.09 24.89 13.12
C GLU A 342 3.96 23.74 13.67
N PHE A 343 4.11 22.64 12.92
CA PHE A 343 4.91 21.50 13.37
C PHE A 343 6.41 21.80 13.29
N ASP A 344 7.10 21.70 14.43
CA ASP A 344 8.55 21.90 14.48
C ASP A 344 9.29 20.63 14.05
N TRP A 345 9.57 20.57 12.75
CA TRP A 345 10.35 19.47 12.19
C TRP A 345 11.70 19.32 12.88
N SER A 346 12.37 20.36 13.36
CA SER A 346 13.76 20.27 13.85
C SER A 346 13.88 19.63 15.23
N HIS A 347 12.87 19.80 16.09
CA HIS A 347 12.93 19.38 17.50
C HIS A 347 11.87 18.35 17.88
N GLN A 348 10.85 18.14 17.04
CA GLN A 348 9.76 17.21 17.35
C GLN A 348 9.78 15.95 16.48
N MET A 349 9.18 14.91 17.03
CA MET A 349 8.90 13.62 16.40
C MET A 349 7.41 13.33 16.52
N ILE A 350 6.84 12.82 15.42
CA ILE A 350 5.44 12.40 15.37
C ILE A 350 5.30 11.04 16.08
N SER A 351 4.44 10.96 17.09
CA SER A 351 4.09 9.70 17.75
C SER A 351 2.57 9.50 17.82
N VAL A 352 2.06 8.63 16.93
CA VAL A 352 0.65 8.22 16.94
C VAL A 352 0.32 7.37 18.16
N ARG A 353 1.29 6.58 18.63
CA ARG A 353 1.19 5.78 19.85
C ARG A 353 0.93 6.68 21.06
N GLU A 354 1.67 7.77 21.19
CA GLU A 354 1.50 8.71 22.29
C GLU A 354 0.34 9.69 22.08
N ALA A 355 -0.16 9.79 20.84
CA ALA A 355 -1.10 10.81 20.36
C ALA A 355 -0.57 12.23 20.60
N LYS A 356 0.74 12.43 20.41
CA LYS A 356 1.45 13.67 20.73
C LYS A 356 2.65 13.89 19.81
N ALA A 357 3.02 15.16 19.66
CA ALA A 357 4.35 15.54 19.20
C ALA A 357 5.29 15.43 20.39
N ILE A 358 6.28 14.57 20.31
CA ILE A 358 7.26 14.36 21.39
C ILE A 358 8.61 14.94 21.00
N PRO A 359 9.44 15.38 21.95
CA PRO A 359 10.80 15.82 21.65
C PRO A 359 11.59 14.71 20.93
N ARG A 360 12.41 15.10 19.97
CA ARG A 360 13.30 14.15 19.28
C ARG A 360 14.23 13.48 20.27
N PRO A 361 14.35 12.14 20.25
CA PRO A 361 15.33 11.45 21.07
C PRO A 361 16.76 11.78 20.62
N ASP A 362 17.70 11.88 21.57
CA ASP A 362 19.13 12.15 21.29
C ASP A 362 19.88 10.97 20.61
N GLY A 363 19.16 9.88 20.35
CA GLY A 363 19.68 8.65 19.75
C GLY A 363 20.23 8.86 18.34
N THR A 364 21.25 8.09 17.99
CA THR A 364 21.93 8.15 16.68
C THR A 364 21.01 7.84 15.50
N GLU A 365 19.90 7.12 15.72
CA GLU A 365 18.89 6.83 14.71
C GLU A 365 18.17 8.09 14.19
N TRP A 366 17.94 9.07 15.07
CA TRP A 366 17.09 10.24 14.81
C TRP A 366 17.88 11.51 14.53
N ARG A 367 19.09 11.64 15.11
CA ARG A 367 19.92 12.86 15.10
C ARG A 367 20.08 13.49 13.71
N ASN A 368 20.24 12.67 12.67
CA ASN A 368 20.52 13.14 11.31
C ASN A 368 19.29 13.10 10.38
N LYS A 369 18.07 12.98 10.93
CA LYS A 369 16.84 12.88 10.15
C LYS A 369 16.13 14.24 10.08
N PHE A 370 15.72 14.63 8.87
CA PHE A 370 14.91 15.84 8.67
C PHE A 370 13.48 15.66 9.16
N ILE A 371 12.90 14.48 8.93
CA ILE A 371 11.53 14.13 9.33
C ILE A 371 11.60 12.91 10.27
N CYS A 372 11.06 13.05 11.48
CA CYS A 372 11.02 12.00 12.49
C CYS A 372 9.58 11.57 12.76
N ILE A 373 9.29 10.30 12.46
CA ILE A 373 7.98 9.66 12.69
C ILE A 373 8.29 8.32 13.34
N GLU A 374 7.76 8.10 14.54
CA GLU A 374 7.90 6.87 15.32
C GLU A 374 7.20 5.68 14.64
#